data_AF-A0AAN9D709-F1
#
_entry.id   AF-A0AAN9D709-F1
#
_cell.length_a   1.000
_cell.length_b   1.000
_cell.length_c   1.000
_cell.angle_alpha   90.00
_cell.angle_beta   90.00
_cell.angle_gamma   90.00
#
_symmetry.space_group_name_H-M   'P 1'
#
loop_
_entity.id
_entity.type
_entity.pdbx_description
1 polymer ?
#
loop_
_entity_poly.entity_id
_entity_poly.type
_entity_poly.pdbx_seq_one_letter_code
_entity_poly.pdbx_strand_id
1 'polypeptide(L)'
;MYDAVHVVAVAVQQSPQITVSSLQCNRHKPWRFGNRFIALIKEAHWDGLTGRINFNRTNGLRTDFDLDVISLREDGLEKIGTWDHASGLNMTENQKGKAANVTDSLANRSLVVSTILEEPYVMFKKSDKPLYGNDRFEGFCIDLLRELAAILGFTYELRLVEDGKYGAQEESTGQ
;
A
#
# COMPACT_ATOMS: atom_id res chain seq x y z
N MET A 1 -9.36 19.48 -11.95
CA MET A 1 -9.85 20.74 -12.55
C MET A 1 -8.70 21.67 -12.96
N TYR A 2 -7.76 21.96 -12.07
CA TYR A 2 -6.58 22.81 -12.36
C TYR A 2 -5.84 22.41 -13.64
N ASP A 3 -5.39 21.15 -13.72
CA ASP A 3 -4.63 20.64 -14.88
C ASP A 3 -5.44 20.72 -16.19
N ALA A 4 -6.75 20.43 -16.15
CA ALA A 4 -7.61 20.46 -17.33
C ALA A 4 -7.70 21.87 -17.94
N VAL A 5 -7.80 22.91 -17.11
CA VAL A 5 -7.83 24.31 -17.57
C VAL A 5 -6.51 24.67 -18.26
N HIS A 6 -5.37 24.25 -17.70
CA HIS A 6 -4.06 24.54 -18.26
C HIS A 6 -3.82 23.82 -19.58
N VAL A 7 -4.23 22.54 -19.69
CA VAL A 7 -4.17 21.80 -20.96
C VAL A 7 -4.95 22.51 -22.07
N VAL A 8 -6.18 22.96 -21.77
CA VAL A 8 -6.97 23.73 -22.74
C VAL A 8 -6.32 25.08 -23.05
N ALA A 9 -5.78 25.78 -22.05
CA ALA A 9 -5.10 27.06 -22.25
C ALA A 9 -3.88 26.93 -23.17
N VAL A 10 -3.07 25.88 -23.00
CA VAL A 10 -1.95 25.56 -23.89
C VAL A 10 -2.43 25.36 -25.32
N ALA A 11 -3.51 24.58 -25.52
CA ALA A 11 -4.08 24.38 -26.85
C ALA A 11 -4.63 25.68 -27.47
N VAL A 12 -5.22 26.58 -26.68
CA VAL A 12 -5.65 27.91 -27.15
C VAL A 12 -4.45 28.77 -27.56
N GLN A 13 -3.39 28.80 -26.77
CA GLN A 13 -2.17 29.56 -27.07
C GLN A 13 -1.47 29.09 -28.35
N GLN A 14 -1.48 27.77 -28.59
CA GLN A 14 -0.90 27.18 -29.80
C GLN A 14 -1.82 27.29 -31.03
N SER A 15 -3.09 27.69 -30.84
CA SER A 15 -4.04 27.80 -31.94
C SER A 15 -3.83 29.10 -32.72
N PRO A 16 -3.74 29.05 -34.06
CA PRO A 16 -3.91 30.24 -34.90
C PRO A 16 -5.29 30.86 -34.67
N GLN A 17 -5.51 32.11 -35.12
CA GLN A 17 -6.81 32.81 -35.06
C GLN A 17 -8.01 31.84 -35.27
N ILE A 18 -8.82 31.70 -34.22
CA ILE A 18 -10.06 30.90 -34.20
C ILE A 18 -11.25 31.82 -34.00
N THR A 19 -12.40 31.47 -34.57
CA THR A 19 -13.64 32.23 -34.36
C THR A 19 -14.55 31.47 -33.41
N VAL A 20 -15.07 32.17 -32.41
CA VAL A 20 -16.15 31.66 -31.57
C VAL A 20 -17.46 31.78 -32.36
N SER A 21 -18.28 30.73 -32.37
CA SER A 21 -19.56 30.72 -33.08
C SER A 21 -20.62 30.04 -32.23
N SER A 22 -21.76 30.71 -32.01
CA SER A 22 -22.93 30.09 -31.39
C SER A 22 -23.60 29.13 -32.38
N LEU A 23 -23.85 27.90 -31.95
CA LEU A 23 -24.41 26.83 -32.79
C LEU A 23 -25.82 26.46 -32.29
N GLN A 24 -26.64 25.89 -33.18
CA GLN A 24 -27.97 25.39 -32.86
C GLN A 24 -28.00 23.87 -32.98
N CYS A 25 -28.48 23.18 -31.94
CA CYS A 25 -28.54 21.71 -31.89
C CYS A 25 -29.34 21.11 -33.07
N ASN A 26 -30.45 21.74 -33.46
CA ASN A 26 -31.33 21.26 -34.53
C ASN A 26 -30.72 21.35 -35.95
N ARG A 27 -29.61 22.08 -36.12
CA ARG A 27 -29.00 22.32 -37.43
C ARG A 27 -27.80 21.42 -37.72
N HIS A 28 -27.39 20.59 -36.75
CA HIS A 28 -26.25 19.65 -36.88
C HIS A 28 -24.99 20.25 -37.52
N LYS A 29 -24.76 21.56 -37.36
CA LYS A 29 -23.58 22.25 -37.91
C LYS A 29 -22.44 22.18 -36.91
N PRO A 30 -21.32 21.48 -37.21
CA PRO A 30 -20.17 21.44 -36.32
C PRO A 30 -19.40 22.76 -36.36
N TRP A 31 -18.62 23.02 -35.31
CA TRP A 31 -17.68 24.13 -35.29
C TRP A 31 -16.52 23.86 -36.25
N ARG A 32 -16.30 24.77 -37.22
CA ARG A 32 -15.30 24.63 -38.29
C ARG A 32 -13.89 24.26 -37.78
N PHE A 33 -13.49 24.82 -36.64
CA PHE A 33 -12.16 24.61 -36.07
C PHE A 33 -12.08 23.43 -35.10
N GLY A 34 -13.20 22.76 -34.79
CA GLY A 34 -13.27 21.72 -33.76
C GLY A 34 -12.24 20.61 -33.96
N ASN A 35 -12.14 20.05 -35.17
CA ASN A 35 -11.19 18.98 -35.48
C ASN A 35 -9.72 19.41 -35.37
N ARG A 36 -9.39 20.66 -35.71
CA ARG A 36 -8.03 21.19 -35.56
C ARG A 36 -7.73 21.46 -34.09
N PHE A 37 -8.69 22.02 -33.37
CA PHE A 37 -8.53 22.38 -31.97
C PHE A 37 -8.40 21.14 -31.07
N ILE A 38 -9.18 20.08 -31.33
CA ILE A 38 -9.01 18.82 -30.60
C ILE A 38 -7.65 18.16 -30.89
N ALA A 39 -7.09 18.33 -32.09
CA ALA A 39 -5.74 17.87 -32.39
C ALA A 39 -4.69 18.61 -31.55
N LEU A 40 -4.84 19.93 -31.37
CA LEU A 40 -3.98 20.72 -30.48
C LEU A 40 -4.12 20.30 -29.02
N ILE A 41 -5.33 19.96 -28.54
CA ILE A 41 -5.52 19.41 -27.19
C ILE A 41 -4.79 18.06 -27.05
N LYS A 42 -4.86 17.18 -28.05
CA LYS A 42 -4.17 15.89 -28.04
C LYS A 42 -2.64 16.02 -28.09
N GLU A 43 -2.14 17.11 -28.66
CA GLU A 43 -0.70 17.43 -28.77
C GLU A 43 -0.20 18.33 -27.63
N ALA A 44 -1.09 18.78 -26.74
CA ALA A 44 -0.73 19.60 -25.61
C ALA A 44 0.09 18.78 -24.61
N HIS A 45 1.27 19.30 -24.26
CA HIS A 45 2.13 18.77 -23.22
C HIS A 45 2.06 19.73 -22.02
N TRP A 46 1.79 19.18 -20.83
CA TRP A 46 1.68 19.95 -19.61
C TRP A 46 2.19 19.14 -18.42
N ASP A 47 3.10 19.71 -17.64
CA ASP A 47 3.53 19.17 -16.35
C ASP A 47 2.69 19.81 -15.25
N GLY A 48 1.67 19.07 -14.80
CA GLY A 48 0.65 19.55 -13.87
C GLY A 48 0.81 19.05 -12.44
N LEU A 49 -0.24 19.24 -11.64
CA LEU A 49 -0.31 18.74 -10.27
C LEU A 49 -0.22 17.21 -10.21
N THR A 50 -0.70 16.54 -11.25
CA THR A 50 -0.64 15.09 -11.41
C THR A 50 0.60 14.62 -12.19
N GLY A 51 1.64 15.46 -12.28
CA GLY A 51 2.85 15.18 -13.06
C GLY A 51 2.63 15.35 -14.56
N ARG A 52 3.38 14.57 -15.36
CA ARG A 52 3.36 14.65 -16.82
C ARG A 52 1.99 14.25 -17.39
N ILE A 53 1.41 15.13 -18.20
CA ILE A 53 0.14 14.89 -18.90
C ILE A 53 0.39 14.79 -20.41
N ASN A 54 0.24 13.58 -20.93
CA ASN A 54 0.28 13.27 -22.36
C ASN A 54 -0.98 12.50 -22.77
N PHE A 55 -1.44 12.75 -23.99
CA PHE A 55 -2.57 12.02 -24.57
C PHE A 55 -2.09 11.12 -25.70
N ASN A 56 -2.69 9.93 -25.80
CA ASN A 56 -2.50 9.08 -26.96
C ASN A 56 -3.08 9.79 -28.19
N ARG A 57 -2.25 10.00 -29.22
CA ARG A 57 -2.60 10.79 -30.40
C ARG A 57 -3.81 10.25 -31.18
N THR A 58 -4.06 8.95 -31.11
CA THR A 58 -5.17 8.29 -31.82
C THR A 58 -6.51 8.54 -31.12
N ASN A 59 -6.65 8.10 -29.87
CA ASN A 59 -7.91 8.13 -29.13
C ASN A 59 -8.09 9.38 -28.24
N GLY A 60 -7.04 10.13 -27.94
CA GLY A 60 -7.07 11.31 -27.07
C GLY A 60 -7.17 11.00 -25.57
N LEU A 61 -6.86 9.77 -25.16
CA LEU A 61 -6.92 9.34 -23.76
C LEU A 61 -5.54 9.44 -23.10
N ARG A 62 -5.51 9.79 -21.82
CA ARG A 62 -4.29 9.76 -20.99
C ARG A 62 -4.02 8.31 -20.57
N THR A 63 -3.17 7.63 -21.31
CA THR A 63 -2.76 6.23 -21.04
C THR A 63 -1.34 6.11 -20.49
N ASP A 64 -0.55 7.18 -20.59
CA ASP A 64 0.80 7.28 -20.04
C ASP A 64 0.77 8.21 -18.83
N PHE A 65 1.02 7.66 -17.66
CA PHE A 65 1.02 8.37 -16.38
C PHE A 65 1.85 7.61 -15.35
N ASP A 66 2.40 8.37 -14.40
CA ASP A 66 3.16 7.85 -13.28
C ASP A 66 2.26 7.80 -12.04
N LEU A 67 2.41 6.77 -11.23
CA LEU A 67 1.69 6.58 -9.97
C LEU A 67 2.66 6.50 -8.79
N ASP A 68 2.22 7.07 -7.67
CA ASP A 68 2.93 6.95 -6.40
C ASP A 68 2.30 5.86 -5.56
N VAL A 69 3.12 4.96 -5.02
CA VAL A 69 2.68 3.91 -4.09
C VAL A 69 2.89 4.42 -2.67
N ILE A 70 1.83 4.44 -1.88
CA ILE A 70 1.83 4.92 -0.49
C ILE A 70 1.47 3.80 0.48
N SER A 71 2.06 3.85 1.67
CA SER A 71 1.78 2.91 2.76
C SER A 71 1.52 3.67 4.05
N LEU A 72 0.57 3.18 4.84
CA LEU A 72 0.30 3.68 6.18
C LEU A 72 1.25 3.02 7.17
N ARG A 73 2.02 3.83 7.88
CA ARG A 73 2.89 3.45 8.99
C ARG A 73 2.45 4.15 10.27
N GLU A 74 3.10 3.80 11.39
CA GLU A 74 2.83 4.42 12.69
C GLU A 74 3.06 5.94 12.70
N ASP A 75 4.03 6.42 11.91
CA ASP A 75 4.38 7.83 11.75
C ASP A 75 3.55 8.56 10.68
N GLY A 76 2.69 7.85 9.95
CA GLY A 76 1.76 8.42 8.96
C GLY A 76 1.84 7.75 7.59
N LEU A 77 1.32 8.45 6.57
CA LEU A 77 1.38 7.99 5.18
C LEU A 77 2.74 8.31 4.58
N GLU A 78 3.47 7.29 4.12
CA GLU A 78 4.76 7.43 3.45
C GLU A 78 4.68 6.91 2.01
N LYS A 79 5.32 7.60 1.07
CA LYS A 79 5.54 7.09 -0.28
C LYS A 79 6.63 6.01 -0.25
N ILE A 80 6.28 4.81 -0.70
CA ILE A 80 7.13 3.61 -0.66
C ILE A 80 7.55 3.12 -2.06
N GLY A 81 7.07 3.77 -3.11
CA GLY A 81 7.49 3.45 -4.47
C GLY A 81 6.81 4.29 -5.52
N THR A 82 7.15 3.97 -6.76
CA THR A 82 6.57 4.55 -7.97
C THR A 82 6.19 3.44 -8.93
N TRP A 83 5.20 3.68 -9.77
CA TRP A 83 4.83 2.80 -10.86
C TRP A 83 4.64 3.61 -12.14
N ASP A 84 5.14 3.09 -13.24
CA ASP A 84 4.87 3.61 -14.58
C ASP A 84 4.63 2.46 -15.56
N HIS A 85 4.02 2.77 -16.71
CA HIS A 85 3.66 1.75 -17.69
C HIS A 85 4.87 1.03 -18.31
N ALA A 86 6.03 1.69 -18.41
CA ALA A 86 7.21 1.17 -19.08
C ALA A 86 8.08 0.32 -18.15
N SER A 87 8.24 0.75 -16.90
CA SER A 87 9.14 0.15 -15.90
C SER A 87 8.39 -0.74 -14.90
N GLY A 88 7.06 -0.63 -14.83
CA GLY A 88 6.25 -1.33 -13.83
C GLY A 88 6.49 -0.77 -12.42
N LEU A 89 6.31 -1.63 -11.41
CA LEU A 89 6.43 -1.23 -10.01
C LEU A 89 7.91 -1.13 -9.61
N ASN A 90 8.32 0.05 -9.17
CA ASN A 90 9.61 0.30 -8.56
C ASN A 90 9.41 0.70 -7.09
N MET A 91 9.69 -0.24 -6.19
CA MET A 91 9.67 0.03 -4.76
C MET A 91 10.96 0.76 -4.40
N THR A 92 10.84 2.00 -3.93
CA THR A 92 11.94 2.63 -3.21
C THR A 92 12.07 1.85 -1.92
N GLU A 93 13.04 0.94 -1.87
CA GLU A 93 13.46 0.26 -0.66
C GLU A 93 13.95 1.29 0.36
N ASN A 94 13.02 1.98 1.02
CA ASN A 94 13.19 2.31 2.42
C ASN A 94 12.99 1.01 3.19
N GLN A 95 13.95 0.12 2.99
CA GLN A 95 14.17 -0.97 3.90
C GLN A 95 14.70 -0.39 5.22
N LYS A 96 13.84 0.33 5.96
CA LYS A 96 13.85 0.33 7.42
C LYS A 96 13.49 -1.07 7.99
N GLY A 97 13.53 -2.10 7.14
CA GLY A 97 13.45 -3.52 7.46
C GLY A 97 14.49 -4.40 6.74
N LYS A 98 15.59 -3.83 6.17
CA LYS A 98 16.70 -4.66 5.63
C LYS A 98 17.50 -5.09 6.82
N ALA A 99 17.22 -6.31 7.29
CA ALA A 99 18.08 -7.12 8.14
C ALA A 99 19.07 -6.31 9.00
N ALA A 100 18.56 -5.37 9.80
CA ALA A 100 19.25 -5.07 11.03
C ALA A 100 19.23 -6.40 11.77
N ASN A 101 20.40 -6.88 12.21
CA ASN A 101 20.60 -8.15 12.90
C ASN A 101 19.32 -8.54 13.66
N VAL A 102 18.80 -9.77 13.52
CA VAL A 102 17.46 -10.18 14.02
C VAL A 102 17.15 -9.62 15.43
N THR A 103 18.17 -9.50 16.27
CA THR A 103 18.21 -8.74 17.53
C THR A 103 17.62 -7.30 17.47
N ASP A 104 18.10 -6.43 16.58
CA ASP A 104 17.62 -5.05 16.42
C ASP A 104 16.18 -5.00 15.88
N SER A 105 15.79 -6.01 15.09
CA SER A 105 14.45 -6.08 14.47
C SER A 105 13.34 -6.49 15.45
N LEU A 106 13.69 -7.13 16.57
CA LEU A 106 12.73 -7.63 17.55
C LEU A 106 12.68 -6.76 18.81
N ALA A 107 13.72 -5.95 19.04
CA ALA A 107 13.76 -5.01 20.16
C ALA A 107 12.51 -4.10 20.18
N ASN A 108 11.85 -4.03 21.34
CA ASN A 108 10.62 -3.26 21.57
C ASN A 108 9.40 -3.67 20.73
N ARG A 109 9.37 -4.90 20.19
CA ARG A 109 8.16 -5.47 19.57
C ARG A 109 7.45 -6.39 20.54
N SER A 110 6.11 -6.36 20.50
CA SER A 110 5.26 -7.30 21.22
C SER A 110 4.84 -8.43 20.30
N LEU A 111 5.31 -9.65 20.55
CA LEU A 111 4.97 -10.84 19.76
C LEU A 111 3.77 -11.57 20.38
N VAL A 112 2.82 -11.98 19.55
CA VAL A 112 1.76 -12.91 19.99
C VAL A 112 2.26 -14.33 19.75
N VAL A 113 2.40 -15.09 20.82
CA VAL A 113 2.90 -16.47 20.78
C VAL A 113 1.75 -17.42 21.03
N SER A 114 1.30 -18.09 19.96
CA SER A 114 0.28 -19.14 20.05
C SER A 114 0.91 -20.43 20.56
N THR A 115 0.25 -21.08 21.53
CA THR A 115 0.73 -22.32 22.16
C THR A 115 -0.42 -23.25 22.53
N ILE A 116 -0.07 -24.47 22.94
CA ILE A 116 -1.00 -25.52 23.37
C ILE A 116 -0.55 -26.04 24.75
N LEU A 117 -1.48 -26.52 25.56
CA LEU A 117 -1.16 -27.16 26.83
C LEU A 117 -0.60 -28.56 26.59
N GLU A 118 0.65 -28.78 26.96
CA GLU A 118 1.31 -30.07 26.85
C GLU A 118 2.39 -30.19 27.92
N GLU A 119 2.26 -31.17 28.81
CA GLU A 119 3.28 -31.43 29.84
C GLU A 119 4.53 -32.07 29.20
N PRO A 120 5.76 -31.67 29.56
CA PRO A 120 6.16 -30.63 30.53
C PRO A 120 6.47 -29.26 29.89
N TYR A 121 6.03 -29.04 28.64
CA TYR A 121 6.41 -27.89 27.82
C TYR A 121 5.64 -26.62 28.19
N VAL A 122 4.32 -26.70 28.31
CA VAL A 122 3.43 -25.60 28.69
C VAL A 122 2.29 -26.14 29.53
N MET A 123 2.19 -25.64 30.76
CA MET A 123 1.27 -26.11 31.79
C MET A 123 0.67 -24.90 32.51
N PHE A 124 -0.48 -25.09 33.16
CA PHE A 124 -0.99 -24.06 34.06
C PHE A 124 -0.16 -24.00 35.34
N LYS A 125 0.26 -22.80 35.70
CA LYS A 125 1.00 -22.54 36.93
C LYS A 125 0.10 -22.72 38.13
N LYS A 126 0.50 -23.57 39.08
CA LYS A 126 -0.21 -23.74 40.35
C LYS A 126 0.02 -22.51 41.25
N SER A 127 -1.05 -21.85 41.64
CA SER A 127 -1.00 -20.66 42.49
C SER A 127 -2.31 -20.48 43.25
N ASP A 128 -2.22 -20.12 44.52
CA ASP A 128 -3.38 -19.76 45.35
C ASP A 128 -3.95 -18.36 45.00
N LYS A 129 -3.19 -17.58 44.23
CA LYS A 129 -3.58 -16.26 43.73
C LYS A 129 -4.02 -16.34 42.26
N PRO A 130 -5.02 -15.54 41.83
CA PRO A 130 -5.39 -15.46 40.43
C PRO A 130 -4.22 -14.88 39.61
N LEU A 131 -3.88 -15.58 38.53
CA LEU A 131 -2.82 -15.20 37.60
C LEU A 131 -3.43 -14.68 36.29
N TYR A 132 -2.77 -13.73 35.64
CA TYR A 132 -3.25 -13.09 34.41
C TYR A 132 -2.14 -13.03 33.35
N GLY A 133 -2.53 -12.95 32.08
CA GLY A 133 -1.57 -12.86 30.97
C GLY A 133 -0.63 -14.06 30.92
N ASN A 134 0.67 -13.78 30.80
CA ASN A 134 1.72 -14.79 30.65
C ASN A 134 1.99 -15.58 31.94
N ASP A 135 1.75 -14.99 33.10
CA ASP A 135 2.08 -15.61 34.40
C ASP A 135 1.24 -16.84 34.73
N ARG A 136 0.16 -17.06 33.96
CA ARG A 136 -0.72 -18.22 34.07
C ARG A 136 -0.04 -19.53 33.69
N PHE A 137 1.08 -19.47 32.96
CA PHE A 137 1.72 -20.64 32.38
C PHE A 137 3.11 -20.89 32.97
N GLU A 138 3.49 -22.17 33.05
CA GLU A 138 4.83 -22.64 33.41
C GLU A 138 5.23 -23.84 32.55
N GLY A 139 6.52 -24.16 32.48
CA GLY A 139 7.03 -25.29 31.71
C GLY A 139 8.27 -24.93 30.88
N PHE A 140 8.86 -25.94 30.25
CA PHE A 140 10.13 -25.80 29.54
C PHE A 140 10.10 -24.71 28.44
N CYS A 141 9.03 -24.67 27.64
CA CYS A 141 8.92 -23.69 26.56
C CYS A 141 8.68 -22.26 27.09
N ILE A 142 8.05 -22.13 28.27
CA ILE A 142 7.82 -20.83 28.91
C ILE A 142 9.13 -20.24 29.42
N ASP A 143 9.97 -21.06 30.06
CA ASP A 143 11.28 -20.61 30.54
C ASP A 143 12.22 -20.30 29.36
N LEU A 144 12.23 -21.14 28.32
CA LEU A 144 13.00 -20.88 27.10
C LEU A 144 12.58 -19.57 26.44
N LEU A 145 11.27 -19.32 26.30
CA LEU A 145 10.76 -18.08 25.70
C LEU A 145 11.13 -16.85 26.54
N ARG A 146 11.13 -16.97 27.88
CA ARG A 146 11.57 -15.91 28.79
C ARG A 146 13.04 -15.56 28.56
N GLU A 147 13.91 -16.55 28.44
CA GLU A 147 15.34 -16.33 28.17
C GLU A 147 15.56 -15.73 26.76
N LEU A 148 14.85 -16.22 25.75
CA LEU A 148 14.91 -15.63 24.40
C LEU A 148 14.46 -14.17 24.39
N ALA A 149 13.38 -13.85 25.10
CA ALA A 149 12.89 -12.48 25.24
C ALA A 149 13.90 -11.58 25.96
N ALA A 150 14.57 -12.09 26.99
CA ALA A 150 15.61 -11.37 27.70
C ALA A 150 16.86 -11.11 26.83
N ILE A 151 17.27 -12.07 26.01
CA ILE A 151 18.44 -11.95 25.11
C ILE A 151 18.14 -11.03 23.93
N LEU A 152 16.95 -11.15 23.34
CA LEU A 152 16.57 -10.45 22.09
C LEU A 152 15.78 -9.15 22.32
N GLY A 153 15.34 -8.86 23.55
CA GLY A 153 14.70 -7.59 23.92
C GLY A 153 13.28 -7.39 23.40
N PHE A 154 12.55 -8.46 23.06
CA PHE A 154 11.13 -8.39 22.69
C PHE A 154 10.23 -8.63 23.91
N THR A 155 9.01 -8.12 23.84
CA THR A 155 7.92 -8.49 24.76
C THR A 155 7.00 -9.49 24.07
N TYR A 156 6.24 -10.27 24.83
CA TYR A 156 5.35 -11.27 24.25
C TYR A 156 4.04 -11.42 25.02
N GLU A 157 3.01 -11.93 24.34
CA GLU A 157 1.72 -12.34 24.90
C GLU A 157 1.45 -13.79 24.52
N LEU A 158 1.23 -14.66 25.52
CA LEU A 158 0.87 -16.06 25.31
C LEU A 158 -0.63 -16.21 25.06
N ARG A 159 -0.98 -16.87 23.95
CA ARG A 159 -2.35 -17.26 23.61
C ARG A 159 -2.45 -18.76 23.40
N LEU A 160 -3.47 -19.37 23.99
CA LEU A 160 -3.78 -20.77 23.68
C LEU A 160 -4.48 -20.84 22.33
N VAL A 161 -4.13 -21.84 21.52
CA VAL A 161 -4.89 -22.17 20.31
C VAL A 161 -6.32 -22.52 20.69
N GLU A 162 -7.30 -21.97 19.97
CA GLU A 162 -8.72 -22.09 20.33
C GLU A 162 -9.25 -23.52 20.13
N ASP A 163 -8.74 -24.23 19.12
CA ASP A 163 -9.18 -25.57 18.76
C ASP A 163 -8.42 -26.69 19.50
N GLY A 164 -7.38 -26.35 20.25
CA GLY A 164 -6.54 -27.32 20.97
C GLY A 164 -5.76 -28.25 20.04
N LYS A 165 -5.46 -27.85 18.81
CA LYS A 165 -4.74 -28.68 17.82
C LYS A 165 -3.48 -27.98 17.33
N TYR A 166 -2.52 -28.78 16.85
CA TYR A 166 -1.31 -28.26 16.21
C TYR A 166 -1.54 -27.65 14.83
N GLY A 167 -2.65 -28.02 14.18
CA GLY A 167 -2.97 -27.67 12.79
C GLY A 167 -2.83 -28.88 11.86
N ALA A 168 -3.82 -29.07 11.00
CA ALA A 168 -3.80 -30.05 9.91
C ALA A 168 -4.54 -29.43 8.72
N GLN A 169 -4.05 -29.70 7.51
CA GLN A 169 -4.75 -29.26 6.30
C GLN A 169 -6.06 -30.02 6.15
N GLU A 170 -7.12 -29.30 5.86
CA GLU A 170 -8.42 -29.87 5.56
C GLU A 170 -8.48 -30.24 4.06
N GLU A 171 -8.64 -31.53 3.77
CA GLU A 171 -8.57 -32.08 2.40
C GLU A 171 -9.64 -31.52 1.44
N SER A 172 -10.75 -30.99 1.98
CA SER A 172 -11.86 -30.45 1.19
C SER A 172 -11.70 -28.97 0.83
N THR A 173 -10.97 -28.19 1.63
CA THR A 173 -10.86 -26.73 1.49
C THR A 173 -9.44 -26.27 1.16
N GLY A 174 -8.44 -27.15 1.32
CA GLY A 174 -7.03 -26.85 1.03
C GLY A 174 -6.42 -25.81 1.97
N GLN A 175 -7.04 -25.56 3.13
CA GLN A 175 -6.53 -24.72 4.21
C GLN A 175 -6.00 -25.56 5.36
#